data_AF-A0A661D7A5-F1
#
_entry.id   AF-A0A661D7A5-F1
#
_cell.length_a   1.000
_cell.length_b   1.000
_cell.length_c   1.000
_cell.angle_alpha   90.00
_cell.angle_beta   90.00
_cell.angle_gamma   90.00
#
_symmetry.space_group_name_H-M   'P 1'
#
loop_
_entity.id
_entity.type
_entity.pdbx_description
1 polymer ?
#
loop_
_entity_poly.entity_id
_entity_poly.type
_entity_poly.pdbx_seq_one_letter_code
_entity_poly.pdbx_strand_id
1 'polypeptide(L)'
;MAGLGRSHKQEVVKLLKQRKTQVTFSTLWQAIYKHFEIGSIDNKKLIFSSQDRECLRSSAIKEWGFDPRDGLPDGTRSDIAYYSTDDKLAAENPNDNYLLIKTAQGDLPCLGVKKLPSGCSLRISLEQLDCSAVKQIIIIENQDCYDLWHQFNLPKELKTVLTFYRGHDVQARAIHHLIGKLLPETRVIIFADYDPAGLKIACTTPKSTHLLIPQITPELMAKSYPDDYY
;
A
#
# COMPACT_ATOMS: atom_id res chain seq x y z
N MET A 1 12.28 -18.52 2.40
CA MET A 1 13.36 -17.70 2.99
C MET A 1 13.04 -16.24 2.69
N ALA A 2 13.23 -15.32 3.64
CA ALA A 2 12.94 -13.91 3.43
C ALA A 2 13.97 -13.30 2.48
N GLY A 3 13.54 -12.78 1.32
CA GLY A 3 14.44 -12.17 0.34
C GLY A 3 15.03 -10.85 0.81
N LEU A 4 16.18 -10.46 0.23
CA LEU A 4 16.85 -9.21 0.54
C LEU A 4 16.01 -7.99 0.09
N GLY A 5 15.71 -7.09 1.03
CA GLY A 5 15.01 -5.82 0.75
C GLY A 5 15.89 -4.75 0.09
N ARG A 6 15.28 -3.63 -0.32
CA ARG A 6 15.93 -2.54 -1.07
C ARG A 6 17.23 -2.02 -0.45
N SER A 7 17.25 -1.79 0.86
CA SER A 7 18.44 -1.28 1.57
C SER A 7 19.64 -2.22 1.43
N HIS A 8 19.43 -3.54 1.40
CA HIS A 8 20.49 -4.52 1.18
C HIS A 8 21.07 -4.41 -0.23
N LYS A 9 20.19 -4.35 -1.22
CA LYS A 9 20.59 -4.25 -2.63
C LYS A 9 21.34 -2.95 -2.91
N GLN A 10 20.95 -1.85 -2.26
CA GLN A 10 21.63 -0.57 -2.37
C GLN A 10 23.05 -0.60 -1.80
N GLU A 11 23.28 -1.31 -0.70
CA GLU A 11 24.63 -1.50 -0.16
C GLU A 11 25.50 -2.39 -1.06
N VAL A 12 24.93 -3.41 -1.71
CA VAL A 12 25.65 -4.23 -2.71
C VAL A 12 26.02 -3.39 -3.94
N VAL A 13 25.10 -2.57 -4.47
CA VAL A 13 25.38 -1.60 -5.54
C VAL A 13 26.54 -0.69 -5.15
N LYS A 14 26.48 -0.11 -3.95
CA LYS A 14 27.52 0.79 -3.43
C LYS A 14 28.87 0.09 -3.33
N LEU A 15 28.91 -1.12 -2.79
CA LEU A 15 30.13 -1.92 -2.67
C LEU A 15 30.76 -2.19 -4.05
N LEU A 16 29.95 -2.61 -5.02
CA LEU A 16 30.42 -3.00 -6.35
C LEU A 16 30.83 -1.79 -7.21
N LYS A 17 30.06 -0.69 -7.20
CA LYS A 17 30.40 0.55 -7.90
C LYS A 17 31.68 1.18 -7.33
N GLN A 18 31.81 1.24 -6.01
CA GLN A 18 32.97 1.84 -5.34
C GLN A 18 34.17 0.88 -5.26
N ARG A 19 34.04 -0.36 -5.77
CA ARG A 19 35.06 -1.42 -5.70
C ARG A 19 35.64 -1.58 -4.29
N LYS A 20 34.78 -1.47 -3.27
CA LYS A 20 35.22 -1.66 -1.88
C LYS A 20 35.73 -3.08 -1.69
N THR A 21 36.78 -3.23 -0.90
CA THR A 21 37.36 -4.53 -0.52
C THR A 21 36.89 -4.97 0.86
N GLN A 22 36.24 -4.08 1.62
CA GLN A 22 35.71 -4.38 2.93
C GLN A 22 34.54 -3.47 3.30
N VAL A 23 33.66 -3.97 4.17
CA VAL A 23 32.55 -3.24 4.80
C VAL A 23 32.41 -3.64 6.26
N THR A 24 31.84 -2.77 7.08
CA THR A 24 31.49 -3.13 8.47
C THR A 24 30.44 -4.23 8.47
N PHE A 25 30.65 -5.27 9.28
CA PHE A 25 29.75 -6.41 9.42
C PHE A 25 28.51 -6.07 10.28
N SER A 26 27.79 -5.04 9.85
CA SER A 26 26.53 -4.56 10.40
C SER A 26 25.40 -5.58 10.21
N THR A 27 24.28 -5.40 10.91
CA THR A 27 23.07 -6.23 10.78
C THR A 27 22.61 -6.38 9.32
N LEU A 28 22.73 -5.33 8.51
CA LEU A 28 22.41 -5.36 7.09
C LEU A 28 23.38 -6.25 6.29
N TRP A 29 24.69 -6.12 6.52
CA TRP A 29 25.71 -6.94 5.85
C TRP A 29 25.75 -8.38 6.36
N GLN A 30 25.29 -8.64 7.60
CA GLN A 30 25.04 -9.98 8.11
C GLN A 30 23.91 -10.68 7.35
N ALA A 31 22.83 -9.95 7.02
CA ALA A 31 21.74 -10.49 6.20
C ALA A 31 22.19 -10.77 4.76
N ILE A 32 22.97 -9.86 4.15
CA ILE A 32 23.56 -10.06 2.81
C ILE A 32 24.50 -11.28 2.81
N TYR A 33 25.37 -11.39 3.82
CA TYR A 33 26.28 -12.52 3.96
C TYR A 33 25.55 -13.83 4.19
N LYS A 34 24.52 -13.87 5.05
CA LYS A 34 23.70 -15.06 5.28
C LYS A 34 22.96 -15.51 4.01
N HIS A 35 22.66 -14.58 3.12
CA HIS A 35 21.91 -14.85 1.89
C HIS A 35 22.81 -15.35 0.75
N PHE A 36 23.95 -14.70 0.52
CA PHE A 36 24.85 -15.05 -0.58
C PHE A 36 26.03 -15.94 -0.18
N GLU A 37 26.43 -15.92 1.09
CA GLU A 37 27.59 -16.63 1.64
C GLU A 37 28.91 -16.29 0.92
N ILE A 38 29.07 -15.01 0.53
CA ILE A 38 30.23 -14.51 -0.23
C ILE A 38 31.05 -13.52 0.60
N GLY A 39 32.38 -13.68 0.54
CA GLY A 39 33.36 -12.91 1.31
C GLY A 39 33.81 -13.62 2.59
N SER A 40 34.74 -13.01 3.32
CA SER A 40 35.29 -13.54 4.56
C SER A 40 35.14 -12.56 5.73
N ILE A 41 34.83 -13.07 6.92
CA ILE A 41 34.65 -12.24 8.12
C ILE A 41 35.99 -12.13 8.85
N ASP A 42 36.44 -10.89 9.08
CA ASP A 42 37.61 -10.59 9.89
C ASP A 42 37.37 -9.32 10.72
N ASN A 43 37.61 -9.39 12.03
CA ASN A 43 37.55 -8.26 12.96
C ASN A 43 36.36 -7.29 12.75
N LYS A 44 35.12 -7.82 12.78
CA LYS A 44 33.86 -7.09 12.56
C LYS A 44 33.73 -6.44 11.18
N LYS A 45 34.52 -6.88 10.21
CA LYS A 45 34.41 -6.51 8.80
C LYS A 45 34.13 -7.73 7.96
N LEU A 46 33.46 -7.50 6.85
CA LEU A 46 33.32 -8.47 5.77
C LEU A 46 34.24 -8.03 4.64
N ILE A 47 35.19 -8.89 4.28
CA ILE A 47 36.24 -8.68 3.29
C ILE A 47 35.87 -9.39 2.00
N PHE A 48 36.14 -8.74 0.88
CA PHE A 48 35.86 -9.25 -0.46
C PHE A 48 37.12 -9.20 -1.31
N SER A 49 37.51 -10.36 -1.83
CA SER A 49 38.48 -10.46 -2.92
C SER A 49 37.88 -9.95 -4.23
N SER A 50 38.72 -9.84 -5.27
CA SER A 50 38.24 -9.56 -6.62
C SER A 50 37.30 -10.66 -7.14
N GLN A 51 37.58 -11.91 -6.78
CA GLN A 51 36.73 -13.05 -7.13
C GLN A 51 35.38 -12.99 -6.39
N ASP A 52 35.39 -12.67 -5.09
CA ASP A 52 34.15 -12.54 -4.30
C ASP A 52 33.23 -11.46 -4.86
N ARG A 53 33.77 -10.34 -5.31
CA ARG A 53 32.96 -9.26 -5.91
C ARG A 53 32.34 -9.69 -7.24
N GLU A 54 33.04 -10.48 -8.02
CA GLU A 54 32.49 -10.99 -9.29
C GLU A 54 31.45 -12.09 -9.04
N CYS A 55 31.68 -12.96 -8.05
CA CYS A 55 30.68 -13.92 -7.57
C CYS A 55 29.43 -13.19 -7.04
N LEU A 56 29.60 -12.16 -6.22
CA LEU A 56 28.49 -11.37 -5.66
C LEU A 56 27.69 -10.68 -6.76
N ARG A 57 28.37 -10.10 -7.76
CA ARG A 57 27.73 -9.52 -8.94
C ARG A 57 26.97 -10.57 -9.74
N SER A 58 27.59 -11.71 -10.02
CA SER A 58 26.98 -12.77 -10.82
C SER A 58 25.74 -13.37 -10.14
N SER A 59 25.84 -13.60 -8.82
CA SER A 59 24.71 -14.05 -8.00
C SER A 59 23.60 -13.00 -7.94
N ALA A 60 23.95 -11.73 -7.78
CA ALA A 60 22.99 -10.63 -7.79
C ALA A 60 22.30 -10.46 -9.14
N ILE A 61 23.01 -10.59 -10.28
CA ILE A 61 22.41 -10.55 -11.63
C ILE A 61 21.41 -11.70 -11.79
N LYS A 62 21.82 -12.91 -11.41
CA LYS A 62 20.98 -14.10 -11.52
C LYS A 62 19.71 -14.00 -10.68
N GLU A 63 19.80 -13.40 -9.50
CA GLU A 63 18.67 -13.29 -8.58
C GLU A 63 17.80 -12.04 -8.82
N TRP A 64 18.40 -10.92 -9.18
CA TRP A 64 17.71 -9.61 -9.25
C TRP A 64 17.35 -9.19 -10.66
N GLY A 65 17.89 -9.83 -11.69
CA GLY A 65 17.57 -9.55 -13.08
C GLY A 65 18.23 -8.28 -13.65
N PHE A 66 19.10 -7.60 -12.90
CA PHE A 66 19.87 -6.45 -13.37
C PHE A 66 21.29 -6.47 -12.80
N ASP A 67 22.21 -5.75 -13.45
CA ASP A 67 23.57 -5.59 -12.96
C ASP A 67 23.66 -4.50 -11.88
N PRO A 68 24.06 -4.83 -10.63
CA PRO A 68 24.22 -3.83 -9.58
C PRO A 68 25.26 -2.74 -9.90
N ARG A 69 26.15 -2.96 -10.86
CA ARG A 69 27.11 -1.94 -11.31
C ARG A 69 26.44 -0.82 -12.10
N ASP A 70 25.27 -1.04 -12.69
CA ASP A 70 24.54 -0.01 -13.43
C ASP A 70 23.73 0.88 -12.46
N GLY A 71 23.30 0.31 -11.33
CA GLY A 71 22.53 1.00 -10.29
C GLY A 71 21.26 0.22 -9.97
N LEU A 72 20.45 0.74 -9.05
CA LEU A 72 19.08 0.23 -8.89
C LEU A 72 18.24 0.77 -10.06
N PRO A 73 17.45 -0.06 -10.76
CA PRO A 73 16.52 0.41 -11.77
C PRO A 73 15.48 1.36 -11.15
N ASP A 74 15.21 2.48 -11.82
CA ASP A 74 14.13 3.41 -11.47
C ASP A 74 12.96 3.21 -12.48
N GLY A 75 11.74 2.90 -12.00
CA GLY A 75 10.58 2.68 -12.88
C GLY A 75 9.41 1.89 -12.25
N THR A 76 8.27 1.86 -12.95
CA THR A 76 7.04 1.13 -12.53
C THR A 76 7.06 -0.35 -12.97
N ARG A 77 6.24 -1.22 -12.33
CA ARG A 77 6.24 -2.70 -12.50
C ARG A 77 6.30 -3.21 -13.94
N SER A 78 5.65 -2.49 -14.85
CA SER A 78 5.45 -2.94 -16.22
C SER A 78 6.77 -3.00 -16.99
N ASP A 79 7.75 -2.18 -16.63
CA ASP A 79 9.07 -2.15 -17.28
C ASP A 79 10.02 -3.23 -16.72
N ILE A 80 9.78 -3.67 -15.47
CA ILE A 80 10.63 -4.62 -14.73
C ILE A 80 10.24 -6.09 -15.00
N ALA A 81 9.01 -6.33 -15.46
CA ALA A 81 8.53 -7.66 -15.84
C ALA A 81 9.32 -8.31 -17.00
N TYR A 82 10.07 -7.52 -17.77
CA TYR A 82 10.91 -8.04 -18.85
C TYR A 82 12.23 -8.69 -18.34
N TYR A 83 12.66 -8.40 -17.11
CA TYR A 83 14.01 -8.76 -16.64
C TYR A 83 14.09 -9.57 -15.33
N SER A 84 13.01 -9.72 -14.55
CA SER A 84 13.11 -10.34 -13.21
C SER A 84 11.98 -11.33 -12.89
N THR A 85 12.35 -12.51 -12.39
CA THR A 85 11.46 -13.53 -11.81
C THR A 85 11.08 -13.24 -10.35
N ASP A 86 11.62 -12.17 -9.73
CA ASP A 86 11.37 -11.85 -8.32
C ASP A 86 10.84 -10.41 -8.14
N ASP A 87 9.58 -10.36 -7.71
CA ASP A 87 8.62 -9.24 -7.73
C ASP A 87 8.89 -8.17 -6.63
N LYS A 88 10.15 -8.03 -6.17
CA LYS A 88 10.51 -7.28 -4.94
C LYS A 88 11.60 -6.22 -5.14
N LEU A 89 11.54 -5.51 -6.27
CA LEU A 89 12.54 -4.52 -6.65
C LEU A 89 12.02 -3.11 -6.96
N ALA A 90 10.72 -2.88 -6.85
CA ALA A 90 10.18 -1.55 -7.06
C ALA A 90 10.32 -0.67 -5.82
N ALA A 91 10.77 0.57 -6.05
CA ALA A 91 10.87 1.65 -5.08
C ALA A 91 9.53 2.04 -4.45
N GLU A 92 8.46 1.85 -5.22
CA GLU A 92 7.07 1.99 -4.83
C GLU A 92 6.36 0.72 -5.27
N ASN A 93 5.57 0.11 -4.39
CA ASN A 93 4.74 -1.00 -4.82
C ASN A 93 3.81 -0.45 -5.92
N PRO A 94 3.70 -1.11 -7.06
CA PRO A 94 2.75 -0.74 -8.11
C PRO A 94 1.31 -0.71 -7.62
N ASN A 95 1.02 -1.31 -6.46
CA ASN A 95 -0.27 -1.22 -5.77
C ASN A 95 -0.37 -0.04 -4.78
N ASP A 96 0.72 0.65 -4.43
CA ASP A 96 0.77 1.71 -3.40
C ASP A 96 -0.06 2.96 -3.77
N ASN A 97 -0.43 3.10 -5.04
CA ASN A 97 -1.25 4.21 -5.54
C ASN A 97 -2.54 3.74 -6.22
N TYR A 98 -2.97 2.50 -6.01
CA TYR A 98 -4.25 2.03 -6.53
C TYR A 98 -5.34 2.08 -5.48
N LEU A 99 -6.51 2.52 -5.91
CA LEU A 99 -7.71 2.66 -5.11
C LEU A 99 -8.77 1.69 -5.64
N LEU A 100 -9.49 1.04 -4.73
CA LEU A 100 -10.77 0.42 -5.05
C LEU A 100 -11.86 1.46 -4.86
N ILE A 101 -12.56 1.80 -5.93
CA ILE A 101 -13.60 2.83 -5.97
C ILE A 101 -14.92 2.25 -6.46
N LYS A 102 -16.01 2.66 -5.81
CA LYS A 102 -17.38 2.43 -6.28
C LYS A 102 -18.30 3.55 -5.79
N THR A 103 -19.55 3.52 -6.23
CA THR A 103 -20.67 4.25 -5.62
C THR A 103 -21.73 3.21 -5.22
N ALA A 104 -22.59 3.51 -4.25
CA ALA A 104 -23.70 2.61 -3.96
C ALA A 104 -24.71 2.59 -5.13
N GLN A 105 -24.94 3.76 -5.74
CA GLN A 105 -25.77 3.97 -6.91
C GLN A 105 -25.24 5.14 -7.76
N GLY A 106 -25.63 5.18 -9.03
CA GLY A 106 -25.29 6.28 -9.94
C GLY A 106 -23.92 6.13 -10.60
N ASP A 107 -23.50 7.18 -11.29
CA ASP A 107 -22.31 7.19 -12.12
C ASP A 107 -21.04 7.53 -11.31
N LEU A 108 -19.88 7.28 -11.93
CA LEU A 108 -18.56 7.69 -11.46
C LEU A 108 -18.05 8.81 -12.39
N PRO A 109 -18.58 10.04 -12.28
CA PRO A 109 -18.31 11.11 -13.25
C PRO A 109 -16.83 11.52 -13.31
N CYS A 110 -16.11 11.43 -12.18
CA CYS A 110 -14.67 11.68 -12.11
C CYS A 110 -13.82 10.71 -12.95
N LEU A 111 -14.41 9.61 -13.45
CA LEU A 111 -13.76 8.62 -14.31
C LEU A 111 -14.46 8.48 -15.67
N GLY A 112 -15.51 9.25 -15.94
CA GLY A 112 -16.34 9.09 -17.15
C GLY A 112 -17.06 7.73 -17.24
N VAL A 113 -17.15 6.98 -16.13
CA VAL A 113 -17.75 5.64 -16.10
C VAL A 113 -19.22 5.76 -15.70
N LYS A 114 -20.10 5.26 -16.57
CA LYS A 114 -21.52 5.06 -16.24
C LYS A 114 -21.67 3.93 -15.23
N LYS A 115 -22.69 4.04 -14.37
CA LYS A 115 -23.06 3.11 -13.29
C LYS A 115 -22.44 1.72 -13.39
N LEU A 116 -21.68 1.33 -12.37
CA LEU A 116 -21.14 -0.02 -12.24
C LEU A 116 -22.26 -1.04 -11.95
N PRO A 117 -22.11 -2.30 -12.38
CA PRO A 117 -22.95 -3.39 -11.89
C PRO A 117 -22.88 -3.48 -10.36
N SER A 118 -24.00 -3.86 -9.74
CA SER A 118 -24.08 -4.04 -8.29
C SER A 118 -23.02 -5.02 -7.80
N GLY A 119 -22.35 -4.67 -6.70
CA GLY A 119 -21.25 -5.46 -6.13
C GLY A 119 -19.89 -5.24 -6.79
N CYS A 120 -19.81 -4.66 -7.99
CA CYS A 120 -18.53 -4.38 -8.64
C CYS A 120 -17.83 -3.14 -8.05
N SER A 121 -16.51 -3.13 -8.18
CA SER A 121 -15.65 -1.98 -7.92
C SER A 121 -14.67 -1.80 -9.07
N LEU A 122 -14.19 -0.58 -9.26
CA LEU A 122 -13.07 -0.33 -10.15
C LEU A 122 -11.79 -0.24 -9.33
N ARG A 123 -10.73 -0.78 -9.91
CA ARG A 123 -9.37 -0.60 -9.42
C ARG A 123 -8.69 0.43 -10.31
N ILE A 124 -8.45 1.63 -9.77
CA ILE A 124 -7.89 2.76 -10.53
C ILE A 124 -6.57 3.23 -9.91
N SER A 125 -5.68 3.80 -10.72
CA SER A 125 -4.57 4.59 -10.19
C SER A 125 -5.10 5.92 -9.63
N LEU A 126 -4.56 6.38 -8.50
CA LEU A 126 -4.86 7.68 -7.91
C LEU A 126 -4.67 8.83 -8.90
N GLU A 127 -3.76 8.70 -9.87
CA GLU A 127 -3.50 9.72 -10.89
C GLU A 127 -4.65 9.92 -11.87
N GLN A 128 -5.51 8.91 -12.03
CA GLN A 128 -6.68 8.97 -12.91
C GLN A 128 -7.84 9.72 -12.26
N LEU A 129 -7.76 10.02 -10.96
CA LEU A 129 -8.82 10.67 -10.22
C LEU A 129 -8.61 12.19 -10.17
N ASP A 130 -9.49 12.92 -10.86
CA ASP A 130 -9.60 14.36 -10.65
C ASP A 130 -10.25 14.66 -9.29
N CYS A 131 -9.43 15.05 -8.32
CA CYS A 131 -9.85 15.37 -6.97
C CYS A 131 -10.48 16.77 -6.84
N SER A 132 -10.34 17.64 -7.86
CA SER A 132 -10.79 19.04 -7.77
C SER A 132 -12.31 19.20 -7.70
N ALA A 133 -13.05 18.24 -8.28
CA ALA A 133 -14.51 18.22 -8.28
C ALA A 133 -15.13 17.39 -7.13
N VAL A 134 -14.30 16.72 -6.32
CA VAL A 134 -14.76 15.79 -5.29
C VAL A 134 -15.13 16.56 -4.02
N LYS A 135 -16.43 16.66 -3.74
CA LYS A 135 -16.95 17.39 -2.56
C LYS A 135 -17.06 16.53 -1.30
N GLN A 136 -17.23 15.22 -1.48
CA GLN A 136 -17.40 14.27 -0.40
C GLN A 136 -16.94 12.88 -0.84
N ILE A 137 -16.36 12.14 0.09
CA ILE A 137 -15.95 10.74 -0.08
C ILE A 137 -16.37 9.92 1.14
N ILE A 138 -16.56 8.61 0.92
CA ILE A 138 -16.76 7.63 1.98
C ILE A 138 -15.56 6.68 1.95
N ILE A 139 -14.96 6.43 3.11
CA ILE A 139 -13.90 5.44 3.29
C ILE A 139 -14.45 4.31 4.15
N ILE A 140 -14.56 3.12 3.57
CA ILE A 140 -15.05 1.92 4.24
C ILE A 140 -13.86 1.09 4.70
N GLU A 141 -13.85 0.76 5.98
CA GLU A 141 -12.77 -0.04 6.55
C GLU A 141 -12.92 -1.55 6.29
N ASN A 142 -14.11 -2.08 6.51
CA ASN A 142 -14.39 -3.51 6.42
C ASN A 142 -14.67 -3.94 4.97
N GLN A 143 -14.02 -5.01 4.51
CA GLN A 143 -14.15 -5.47 3.12
C GLN A 143 -15.56 -6.00 2.81
N ASP A 144 -16.17 -6.74 3.74
CA ASP A 144 -17.51 -7.30 3.54
C ASP A 144 -18.54 -6.18 3.41
N CYS A 145 -18.41 -5.13 4.24
CA CYS A 145 -19.21 -3.92 4.13
C CYS A 145 -19.01 -3.21 2.78
N TYR A 146 -17.77 -3.13 2.30
CA TYR A 146 -17.46 -2.52 1.02
C TYR A 146 -18.07 -3.31 -0.15
N ASP A 147 -17.99 -4.63 -0.14
CA ASP A 147 -18.51 -5.51 -1.19
C ASP A 147 -20.05 -5.47 -1.23
N LEU A 148 -20.68 -5.49 -0.05
CA LEU A 148 -22.13 -5.41 0.10
C LEU A 148 -22.67 -3.97 0.12
N TRP A 149 -21.84 -2.95 -0.11
CA TRP A 149 -22.21 -1.54 0.04
C TRP A 149 -23.49 -1.13 -0.70
N HIS A 150 -23.72 -1.71 -1.87
CA HIS A 150 -24.91 -1.50 -2.70
C HIS A 150 -26.23 -1.93 -2.04
N GLN A 151 -26.17 -2.76 -0.98
CA GLN A 151 -27.33 -3.26 -0.22
C GLN A 151 -27.65 -2.39 0.99
N PHE A 152 -26.75 -1.48 1.39
CA PHE A 152 -26.96 -0.63 2.55
C PHE A 152 -28.09 0.37 2.29
N ASN A 153 -28.95 0.54 3.30
CA ASN A 153 -29.99 1.56 3.27
C ASN A 153 -29.38 2.94 3.59
N LEU A 154 -28.85 3.60 2.57
CA LEU A 154 -28.16 4.88 2.71
C LEU A 154 -29.11 6.08 2.53
N PRO A 155 -28.85 7.20 3.23
CA PRO A 155 -29.42 8.50 2.88
C PRO A 155 -29.20 8.81 1.39
N LYS A 156 -30.17 9.48 0.75
CA LYS A 156 -30.16 9.70 -0.71
C LYS A 156 -28.89 10.41 -1.18
N GLU A 157 -28.43 11.37 -0.39
CA GLU A 157 -27.23 12.17 -0.61
C GLU A 157 -25.91 11.38 -0.56
N LEU A 158 -25.91 10.20 0.08
CA LEU A 158 -24.73 9.33 0.17
C LEU A 158 -24.68 8.27 -0.93
N LYS A 159 -25.80 8.00 -1.62
CA LYS A 159 -25.89 6.92 -2.61
C LYS A 159 -24.93 7.10 -3.78
N THR A 160 -24.69 8.35 -4.19
CA THR A 160 -23.82 8.68 -5.33
C THR A 160 -22.41 9.10 -4.91
N VAL A 161 -22.06 8.95 -3.62
CA VAL A 161 -20.76 9.38 -3.11
C VAL A 161 -19.68 8.38 -3.48
N LEU A 162 -18.53 8.91 -3.91
CA LEU A 162 -17.34 8.11 -4.17
C LEU A 162 -16.94 7.39 -2.90
N THR A 163 -16.99 6.06 -3.00
CA THR A 163 -16.77 5.16 -1.88
C THR A 163 -15.49 4.38 -2.15
N PHE A 164 -14.57 4.44 -1.19
CA PHE A 164 -13.27 3.81 -1.26
C PHE A 164 -13.14 2.74 -0.20
N TYR A 165 -12.51 1.62 -0.56
CA TYR A 165 -12.07 0.65 0.44
C TYR A 165 -10.76 1.14 1.04
N ARG A 166 -10.68 1.19 2.37
CA ARG A 166 -9.47 1.54 3.11
C ARG A 166 -8.37 0.50 2.88
N GLY A 167 -8.75 -0.77 3.02
CA GLY A 167 -7.85 -1.90 3.04
C GLY A 167 -6.79 -1.85 4.13
N HIS A 168 -5.83 -2.76 4.01
CA HIS A 168 -4.69 -2.90 4.90
C HIS A 168 -3.39 -2.50 4.20
N ASP A 169 -2.41 -2.04 4.97
CA ASP A 169 -1.04 -1.68 4.58
C ASP A 169 -0.89 -0.82 3.31
N VAL A 170 -0.84 -1.47 2.15
CA VAL A 170 -0.64 -0.87 0.82
C VAL A 170 -1.83 0.01 0.43
N GLN A 171 -3.06 -0.48 0.62
CA GLN A 171 -4.27 0.25 0.23
C GLN A 171 -4.52 1.45 1.15
N ALA A 172 -4.18 1.30 2.44
CA ALA A 172 -4.26 2.39 3.41
C ALA A 172 -3.31 3.55 3.04
N ARG A 173 -2.14 3.27 2.45
CA ARG A 173 -1.23 4.31 1.94
C ARG A 173 -1.82 5.07 0.74
N ALA A 174 -2.41 4.37 -0.22
CA ALA A 174 -3.09 5.01 -1.35
C ALA A 174 -4.22 5.95 -0.89
N ILE A 175 -4.96 5.55 0.14
CA ILE A 175 -6.02 6.36 0.75
C ILE A 175 -5.45 7.61 1.45
N HIS A 176 -4.35 7.48 2.17
CA HIS A 176 -3.68 8.65 2.74
C HIS A 176 -3.20 9.64 1.65
N HIS A 177 -2.66 9.12 0.54
CA HIS A 177 -2.28 9.96 -0.61
C HIS A 177 -3.49 10.64 -1.24
N LEU A 178 -4.61 9.92 -1.40
CA LEU A 178 -5.88 10.49 -1.86
C LEU A 178 -6.30 11.66 -0.96
N ILE A 179 -6.39 11.43 0.35
CA ILE A 179 -6.78 12.45 1.33
C ILE A 179 -5.84 13.67 1.27
N GLY A 180 -4.54 13.44 1.07
CA GLY A 180 -3.56 14.51 0.87
C GLY A 180 -3.90 15.43 -0.31
N LYS A 181 -4.43 14.87 -1.40
CA LYS A 181 -4.82 15.60 -2.62
C LYS A 181 -6.20 16.27 -2.55
N LEU A 182 -7.05 15.89 -1.59
CA LEU A 182 -8.39 16.48 -1.45
C LEU A 182 -8.32 17.95 -1.01
N LEU A 183 -9.24 18.76 -1.53
CA LEU A 183 -9.43 20.14 -1.10
C LEU A 183 -9.84 20.20 0.39
N PRO A 184 -9.44 21.24 1.14
CA PRO A 184 -9.73 21.35 2.58
C PRO A 184 -11.21 21.20 2.97
N GLU A 185 -12.11 21.65 2.09
CA GLU A 185 -13.57 21.61 2.27
C GLU A 185 -14.20 20.25 1.93
N THR A 186 -13.42 19.30 1.43
CA THR A 186 -13.91 17.97 1.07
C THR A 186 -14.35 17.22 2.32
N ARG A 187 -15.59 16.73 2.35
CA ARG A 187 -16.08 15.89 3.46
C ARG A 187 -15.51 14.49 3.34
N VAL A 188 -14.60 14.13 4.25
CA VAL A 188 -14.13 12.76 4.42
C VAL A 188 -15.00 12.07 5.47
N ILE A 189 -15.81 11.10 5.03
CA ILE A 189 -16.74 10.33 5.86
C ILE A 189 -16.13 8.94 6.08
N ILE A 190 -15.99 8.52 7.33
CA ILE A 190 -15.48 7.20 7.68
C ILE A 190 -16.65 6.27 7.97
N PHE A 191 -16.62 5.06 7.41
CA PHE A 191 -17.51 3.97 7.76
C PHE A 191 -16.67 2.79 8.24
N ALA A 192 -16.62 2.63 9.55
CA ALA A 192 -15.85 1.59 10.24
C ALA A 192 -16.76 0.89 11.24
N ASP A 193 -16.33 -0.27 11.72
CA ASP A 193 -17.04 -0.99 12.77
C ASP A 193 -17.18 -0.11 14.02
N TYR A 194 -18.34 -0.18 14.66
CA TYR A 194 -18.65 0.66 15.83
C TYR A 194 -18.08 0.04 17.11
N ASP A 195 -16.75 -0.10 17.12
CA ASP A 195 -15.93 -0.62 18.22
C ASP A 195 -14.75 0.33 18.52
N PRO A 196 -13.96 0.12 19.59
CA PRO A 196 -12.82 0.99 19.89
C PRO A 196 -11.77 1.10 18.78
N ALA A 197 -11.58 0.06 17.97
CA ALA A 197 -10.60 0.06 16.89
C ALA A 197 -11.09 0.90 15.69
N GLY A 198 -12.35 0.72 15.28
CA GLY A 198 -13.00 1.51 14.24
C GLY A 198 -13.14 2.98 14.62
N LEU A 199 -13.45 3.29 15.89
CA LEU A 199 -13.43 4.67 16.40
C LEU A 199 -12.02 5.28 16.35
N LYS A 200 -11.00 4.51 16.73
CA LYS A 200 -9.60 4.95 16.59
C LYS A 200 -9.26 5.26 15.13
N ILE A 201 -9.68 4.41 14.19
CA ILE A 201 -9.48 4.64 12.75
C ILE A 201 -10.16 5.94 12.32
N ALA A 202 -11.41 6.16 12.72
CA ALA A 202 -12.15 7.37 12.38
C ALA A 202 -11.48 8.66 12.91
N CYS A 203 -10.95 8.60 14.15
CA CYS A 203 -10.27 9.73 14.79
C CYS A 203 -8.85 9.98 14.26
N THR A 204 -8.17 8.95 13.77
CA THR A 204 -6.76 9.05 13.31
C THR A 204 -6.64 9.20 11.80
N THR A 205 -7.71 8.96 11.04
CA THR A 205 -7.73 9.19 9.60
C THR A 205 -7.62 10.68 9.31
N PRO A 206 -6.61 11.13 8.53
CA PRO A 206 -6.42 12.55 8.24
C PRO A 206 -7.66 13.18 7.57
N LYS A 207 -7.95 14.43 7.90
CA LYS A 207 -9.10 15.20 7.37
C LYS A 207 -10.48 14.52 7.54
N SER A 208 -10.58 13.45 8.35
CA SER A 208 -11.86 12.87 8.74
C SER A 208 -12.74 13.94 9.37
N THR A 209 -13.97 14.06 8.86
CA THR A 209 -14.94 15.08 9.33
C THR A 209 -16.21 14.46 9.88
N HIS A 210 -16.53 13.23 9.48
CA HIS A 210 -17.77 12.55 9.85
C HIS A 210 -17.53 11.06 10.05
N LEU A 211 -18.25 10.47 10.98
CA LEU A 211 -18.40 9.03 11.14
C LEU A 211 -19.81 8.65 10.71
N LEU A 212 -19.93 7.69 9.81
CA LEU A 212 -21.21 7.11 9.42
C LEU A 212 -21.53 5.97 10.40
N ILE A 213 -22.62 6.12 11.15
CA ILE A 213 -23.12 5.11 12.08
C ILE A 213 -24.53 4.67 11.69
N PRO A 214 -24.93 3.43 12.00
CA PRO A 214 -26.32 3.03 11.85
C PRO A 214 -27.22 3.88 12.74
N GLN A 215 -28.47 4.07 12.32
CA GLN A 215 -29.48 4.62 13.21
C GLN A 215 -29.67 3.66 14.40
N ILE A 216 -29.49 4.18 15.61
CA ILE A 216 -29.71 3.41 16.84
C ILE A 216 -31.21 3.18 16.96
N THR A 217 -31.63 1.95 16.67
CA THR A 217 -33.00 1.48 16.75
C THR A 217 -33.14 0.47 17.88
N PRO A 218 -34.32 0.31 18.50
CA PRO A 218 -34.53 -0.70 19.54
C PRO A 218 -34.13 -2.11 19.08
N GLU A 219 -34.37 -2.45 17.82
CA GLU A 219 -34.02 -3.74 17.23
C GLU A 219 -32.51 -3.95 17.14
N LEU A 220 -31.75 -2.87 16.88
CA LEU A 220 -30.29 -2.92 16.87
C LEU A 220 -29.74 -3.04 18.30
N MET A 221 -30.31 -2.29 19.26
CA MET A 221 -29.89 -2.38 20.66
C MET A 221 -30.21 -3.76 21.26
N ALA A 222 -31.29 -4.41 20.84
CA ALA A 222 -31.61 -5.77 21.26
C ALA A 222 -30.59 -6.83 20.81
N LYS A 223 -29.74 -6.51 19.82
CA LYS A 223 -28.63 -7.37 19.36
C LYS A 223 -27.30 -7.05 20.02
N SER A 224 -27.24 -6.01 20.84
CA SER A 224 -26.02 -5.66 21.57
C SER A 224 -25.84 -6.59 22.78
N TYR A 225 -24.59 -6.90 23.12
CA TYR A 225 -24.29 -7.66 24.33
C TYR A 225 -24.29 -6.71 25.53
N PRO A 226 -25.13 -6.94 26.56
CA PRO A 226 -25.18 -6.09 27.75
C PRO A 226 -23.82 -5.95 28.44
N ASP A 227 -22.96 -6.95 28.32
CA ASP A 227 -21.63 -7.01 28.94
C ASP A 227 -20.61 -6.07 28.27
N ASP A 228 -20.89 -5.51 27.08
CA ASP A 228 -20.00 -4.56 26.39
C ASP A 228 -20.12 -3.12 26.95
N TYR A 229 -21.05 -2.87 27.87
CA TYR A 229 -21.39 -1.54 28.38
C TYR A 229 -20.99 -1.30 29.85
N TYR A 230 -20.41 -2.29 30.53
CA TYR A 230 -20.04 -2.25 31.95
C TYR A 230 -18.52 -2.36 32.18
#